data_AF-A0A3P8JNN3-F1
#
_entry.id   AF-A0A3P8JNN3-F1
#
_cell.length_a   1.000
_cell.length_b   1.000
_cell.length_c   1.000
_cell.angle_alpha   90.00
_cell.angle_beta   90.00
_cell.angle_gamma   90.00
#
_symmetry.space_group_name_H-M   'P 1'
#
loop_
_entity.id
_entity.type
_entity.pdbx_description
1 polymer ?
#
loop_
_entity_poly.entity_id
_entity_poly.type
_entity_poly.pdbx_seq_one_letter_code
_entity_poly.pdbx_strand_id
1 'polypeptide(L)'
;MKTRQLESYNDLSGLRLLHDSMPQYAYSTHWMSYFARLGLYDLDLDIGTGFSRADLVLQAACDGQGIALSRHSLCGTEVRDGSLIRPFVDIVEDGQVWLTCTRNNEKRPRVQALINWLTEETARHIEERAQILGEYTLHKLG
;
A
#
# COMPACT_ATOMS: atom_id res chain seq x y z
N MET A 1 17.74 16.03 -14.66
CA MET A 1 16.76 16.35 -13.60
C MET A 1 17.35 15.85 -12.30
N LYS A 2 17.66 16.70 -11.32
CA LYS A 2 18.26 16.24 -10.05
C LYS A 2 17.17 15.53 -9.25
N THR A 3 17.35 14.25 -8.96
CA THR A 3 16.52 13.50 -8.00
C THR A 3 16.68 14.18 -6.65
N ARG A 4 15.65 14.87 -6.17
CA ARG A 4 15.61 15.37 -4.79
C ARG A 4 15.52 14.15 -3.90
N GLN A 5 16.54 13.90 -3.08
CA GLN A 5 16.49 12.85 -2.07
C GLN A 5 15.46 13.25 -1.01
N LEU A 6 14.56 12.31 -0.67
CA LEU A 6 13.63 12.43 0.44
C LEU A 6 14.29 11.70 1.61
N GLU A 7 14.77 12.44 2.60
CA GLU A 7 15.46 11.87 3.76
C GLU A 7 14.51 11.73 4.96
N SER A 8 13.45 12.53 4.99
CA SER A 8 12.44 12.51 6.05
C SER A 8 11.04 12.79 5.51
N TYR A 9 10.02 12.47 6.32
CA TYR A 9 8.64 12.79 5.96
C TYR A 9 8.34 14.29 5.81
N ASN A 10 9.13 15.15 6.47
CA ASN A 10 9.00 16.61 6.29
C ASN A 10 9.35 17.04 4.87
N ASP A 11 10.17 16.28 4.13
CA ASP A 11 10.52 16.59 2.75
C ASP A 11 9.33 16.45 1.78
N LEU A 12 8.25 15.79 2.21
CA LEU A 12 6.99 15.73 1.47
C LEU A 12 6.25 17.06 1.46
N SER A 13 6.49 17.93 2.45
CA SER A 13 5.81 19.22 2.53
C SER A 13 6.18 20.09 1.33
N GLY A 14 5.15 20.64 0.67
CA GLY A 14 5.30 21.43 -0.55
C GLY A 14 5.58 20.62 -1.82
N LEU A 15 5.60 19.28 -1.76
CA LEU A 15 5.60 18.42 -2.94
C LEU A 15 4.16 18.12 -3.40
N ARG A 16 4.02 17.68 -4.66
CA ARG A 16 2.72 17.30 -5.20
C ARG A 16 2.37 15.89 -4.74
N LEU A 17 1.51 15.79 -3.73
CA LEU A 17 0.96 14.52 -3.28
C LEU A 17 -0.22 14.11 -4.18
N LEU A 18 -0.34 12.82 -4.44
CA LEU A 18 -1.44 12.23 -5.19
C LEU A 18 -2.37 11.57 -4.19
N HIS A 19 -3.65 11.93 -4.26
CA HIS A 19 -4.65 11.57 -3.26
C HIS A 19 -5.67 10.61 -3.85
N ASP A 20 -6.08 9.62 -3.07
CA ASP A 20 -7.34 8.93 -3.33
C ASP A 20 -8.47 9.82 -2.80
N SER A 21 -9.31 10.32 -3.70
CA SER A 21 -10.40 11.25 -3.37
C SER A 21 -11.60 10.57 -2.75
N MET A 22 -11.54 9.25 -2.52
CA MET A 22 -12.62 8.48 -1.92
C MET A 22 -12.15 7.70 -0.67
N PRO A 23 -11.67 8.42 0.37
CA PRO A 23 -11.05 7.82 1.57
C PRO A 23 -12.00 6.93 2.39
N GLN A 24 -13.31 7.00 2.14
CA GLN A 24 -14.32 6.18 2.79
C GLN A 24 -14.45 4.77 2.18
N TYR A 25 -13.91 4.52 0.98
CA TYR A 25 -13.97 3.19 0.39
C TYR A 25 -12.94 2.26 1.02
N ALA A 26 -13.33 1.00 1.17
CA ALA A 26 -12.42 -0.04 1.61
C ALA A 26 -11.17 -0.05 0.73
N TYR A 27 -10.01 -0.08 1.39
CA TYR A 27 -8.70 -0.11 0.76
C TYR A 27 -8.29 1.15 -0.02
N SER A 28 -8.97 2.28 0.18
CA SER A 28 -8.47 3.60 -0.26
C SER A 28 -7.28 4.04 0.61
N THR A 29 -6.39 4.85 0.04
CA THR A 29 -5.23 5.38 0.76
C THR A 29 -5.46 6.81 1.18
N HIS A 30 -5.19 7.12 2.45
CA HIS A 30 -5.37 8.48 2.98
C HIS A 30 -4.14 8.92 3.76
N TRP A 31 -3.46 9.96 3.28
CA TRP A 31 -2.18 10.46 3.80
C TRP A 31 -2.25 10.82 5.28
N MET A 32 -3.26 11.58 5.70
CA MET A 32 -3.42 11.99 7.10
C MET A 32 -3.63 10.76 8.01
N SER A 33 -4.41 9.77 7.57
CA SER A 33 -4.62 8.54 8.36
C SER A 33 -3.36 7.66 8.43
N TYR A 34 -2.56 7.62 7.37
CA TYR A 34 -1.28 6.92 7.37
C TYR A 34 -0.30 7.54 8.38
N PHE A 35 -0.12 8.86 8.34
CA PHE A 35 0.82 9.54 9.23
C PHE A 35 0.35 9.59 10.69
N ALA A 36 -0.95 9.70 10.94
CA ALA A 36 -1.49 9.57 12.29
C ALA A 36 -1.13 8.22 12.94
N ARG A 37 -1.12 7.12 12.16
CA ARG A 37 -0.70 5.79 12.65
C ARG A 37 0.81 5.71 12.93
N LEU A 38 1.62 6.60 12.36
CA LEU A 38 3.03 6.78 12.69
C LEU A 38 3.25 7.78 13.84
N GLY A 39 2.19 8.34 14.42
CA GLY A 39 2.28 9.37 15.46
C GLY A 39 2.72 10.75 14.94
N LEU A 40 2.63 10.99 13.63
CA LEU A 40 3.01 12.24 12.98
C LEU A 40 1.78 13.05 12.61
N TYR A 41 1.66 14.27 13.17
CA TYR A 41 0.49 15.13 13.00
C TYR A 41 0.79 16.50 12.40
N ASP A 42 2.06 16.92 12.39
CA ASP A 42 2.47 18.28 12.00
C ASP A 42 2.96 18.38 10.54
N LEU A 43 2.47 17.49 9.67
CA LEU A 43 2.81 17.49 8.24
C LEU A 43 1.72 18.19 7.43
N ASP A 44 2.11 19.16 6.61
CA ASP A 44 1.22 19.76 5.61
C ASP A 44 1.12 18.84 4.38
N LEU A 45 -0.01 18.15 4.25
CA LEU A 45 -0.25 17.07 3.29
C LEU A 45 -1.42 17.35 2.34
N ASP A 46 -2.08 18.49 2.46
CA ASP A 46 -3.33 18.77 1.71
C ASP A 46 -3.08 19.17 0.25
N ILE A 47 -1.84 19.53 -0.08
CA ILE A 47 -1.47 19.98 -1.42
C ILE A 47 -1.37 18.78 -2.36
N GLY A 48 -2.22 18.73 -3.39
CA GLY A 48 -2.17 17.63 -4.32
C GLY A 48 -3.30 17.51 -5.32
N THR A 49 -3.26 16.44 -6.11
CA THR A 49 -4.32 16.08 -7.06
C THR A 49 -5.04 14.83 -6.58
N GLY A 50 -6.36 14.90 -6.50
CA GLY A 50 -7.22 13.76 -6.14
C GLY A 50 -7.65 12.94 -7.35
N PHE A 51 -7.68 11.62 -7.18
CA PHE A 51 -8.19 10.66 -8.15
C PHE A 51 -9.21 9.76 -7.46
N SER A 52 -10.27 9.37 -8.16
CA SER A 52 -11.36 8.59 -7.57
C SER A 52 -11.06 7.09 -7.40
N ARG A 53 -9.87 6.64 -7.81
CA ARG A 53 -9.45 5.23 -7.78
C ARG A 53 -7.95 5.11 -7.54
N ALA A 54 -7.55 4.13 -6.74
CA ALA A 54 -6.15 3.87 -6.41
C ALA A 54 -5.26 3.55 -7.63
N ASP A 55 -5.77 2.91 -8.68
CA ASP A 55 -4.98 2.62 -9.89
C ASP A 55 -4.67 3.89 -10.70
N LEU A 56 -5.56 4.89 -10.68
CA LEU A 56 -5.29 6.19 -11.29
C LEU A 56 -4.24 6.98 -10.49
N VAL A 57 -4.27 6.88 -9.16
CA VAL A 57 -3.22 7.44 -8.29
C VAL A 57 -1.86 6.82 -8.65
N LEU A 58 -1.80 5.49 -8.78
CA LEU A 58 -0.57 4.78 -9.15
C LEU A 58 -0.07 5.19 -10.54
N GLN A 59 -0.97 5.22 -11.52
CA GLN A 59 -0.58 5.58 -12.89
C GLN A 59 -0.05 7.01 -12.96
N ALA A 60 -0.69 7.96 -12.27
CA ALA A 60 -0.20 9.32 -12.20
C ALA A 60 1.19 9.42 -11.55
N ALA A 61 1.51 8.57 -10.57
CA ALA A 61 2.86 8.49 -10.00
C ALA A 61 3.88 7.96 -11.02
N CYS A 62 3.52 6.91 -11.76
CA CYS A 62 4.38 6.35 -12.82
C CYS A 62 4.63 7.36 -13.94
N ASP A 63 3.63 8.18 -14.25
CA ASP A 63 3.73 9.28 -15.23
C ASP A 63 4.51 10.50 -14.68
N GLY A 64 5.05 10.43 -13.46
CA GLY A 64 5.85 11.48 -12.85
C GLY A 64 5.05 12.69 -12.36
N GLN A 65 3.74 12.55 -12.15
CA GLN A 65 2.88 13.68 -11.76
C GLN A 65 2.99 14.05 -10.28
N GLY A 66 3.58 13.21 -9.45
CA GLY A 66 3.72 13.44 -8.01
C GLY A 66 4.10 12.20 -7.22
N ILE A 67 3.92 12.28 -5.90
CA ILE A 67 4.19 11.19 -4.96
C ILE A 67 2.86 10.56 -4.55
N ALA A 68 2.75 9.24 -4.67
CA ALA A 68 1.56 8.50 -4.26
C ALA A 68 1.80 7.73 -2.95
N LEU A 69 0.79 7.74 -2.10
CA LEU A 69 0.60 6.70 -1.10
C LEU A 69 -0.14 5.56 -1.78
N SER A 70 0.41 4.35 -1.75
CA SER A 70 -0.18 3.20 -2.45
C SER A 70 -0.07 1.93 -1.61
N ARG A 71 -0.92 0.96 -1.93
CA ARG A 71 -0.83 -0.39 -1.37
C ARG A 71 0.22 -1.18 -2.12
N HIS A 72 1.00 -1.95 -1.39
CA HIS A 72 2.01 -2.82 -1.99
C HIS A 72 1.43 -3.76 -3.05
N SER A 73 0.23 -4.30 -2.84
CA SER A 73 -0.43 -5.17 -3.81
C SER A 73 -0.72 -4.50 -5.15
N LEU A 74 -0.72 -3.17 -5.21
CA LEU A 74 -0.98 -2.40 -6.41
C LEU A 74 0.30 -1.91 -7.09
N CYS A 75 1.33 -1.52 -6.33
CA CYS A 75 2.57 -0.94 -6.87
C CYS A 75 3.77 -1.91 -6.93
N GLY A 76 3.59 -3.18 -6.54
CA GLY A 76 4.71 -4.12 -6.40
C GLY A 76 5.48 -4.36 -7.70
N THR A 77 4.82 -4.32 -8.86
CA THR A 77 5.49 -4.50 -10.16
C THR A 77 6.37 -3.32 -10.50
N GLU A 78 5.83 -2.11 -10.34
CA GLU A 78 6.47 -0.84 -10.68
C GLU A 78 7.65 -0.54 -9.73
N VAL A 79 7.56 -0.98 -8.47
CA VAL A 79 8.70 -0.92 -7.54
C VAL A 79 9.78 -1.93 -7.94
N ARG A 80 9.39 -3.13 -8.39
CA ARG A 80 10.32 -4.19 -8.77
C ARG A 80 11.09 -3.86 -10.05
N ASP A 81 10.42 -3.28 -11.05
CA ASP A 81 11.03 -2.92 -12.33
C ASP A 81 11.74 -1.55 -12.32
N GLY A 82 11.59 -0.79 -11.23
CA GLY A 82 12.23 0.50 -11.02
C GLY A 82 11.50 1.69 -11.64
N SER A 83 10.29 1.49 -12.17
CA SER A 83 9.41 2.58 -12.63
C SER A 83 8.97 3.48 -11.47
N LEU A 84 8.86 2.90 -10.27
CA LEU A 84 8.66 3.62 -9.01
C LEU A 84 9.79 3.30 -8.04
N ILE A 85 10.10 4.29 -7.21
CA ILE A 85 10.97 4.11 -6.05
C ILE A 85 10.13 4.26 -4.78
N ARG A 86 10.49 3.50 -3.74
CA ARG A 86 9.88 3.60 -2.41
C ARG A 86 10.81 4.42 -1.51
N PRO A 87 10.52 5.70 -1.23
CA PRO A 87 11.44 6.57 -0.50
C PRO A 87 11.51 6.28 1.01
N PHE A 88 10.48 5.65 1.59
CA PHE A 88 10.40 5.42 3.04
C PHE A 88 10.17 3.95 3.38
N VAL A 89 10.71 3.53 4.52
CA VAL A 89 10.71 2.13 4.97
C VAL A 89 9.42 1.72 5.68
N ASP A 90 8.65 2.67 6.22
CA ASP A 90 7.48 2.36 7.04
C ASP A 90 6.28 1.88 6.23
N ILE A 91 5.64 0.83 6.74
CA ILE A 91 4.44 0.22 6.21
C ILE A 91 3.41 0.18 7.32
N VAL A 92 2.20 0.61 6.98
CA VAL A 92 1.05 0.55 7.88
C VAL A 92 0.14 -0.56 7.39
N GLU A 93 -0.24 -1.48 8.28
CA GLU A 93 -1.24 -2.49 7.98
C GLU A 93 -2.63 -1.84 7.89
N ASP A 94 -3.37 -2.12 6.81
CA ASP A 94 -4.70 -1.56 6.60
C ASP A 94 -5.71 -2.67 6.28
N GLY A 95 -6.43 -3.08 7.33
CA GLY A 95 -7.47 -4.09 7.26
C GLY A 95 -6.95 -5.53 7.29
N GLN A 96 -7.91 -6.47 7.33
CA GLN A 96 -7.65 -7.90 7.32
C GLN A 96 -8.67 -8.59 6.40
N VAL A 97 -8.23 -9.64 5.71
CA VAL A 97 -9.09 -10.46 4.85
C VAL A 97 -9.25 -11.83 5.47
N TRP A 98 -10.48 -12.33 5.51
CA TRP A 98 -10.82 -13.62 6.12
C TRP A 98 -11.36 -14.59 5.07
N LEU A 99 -10.78 -15.79 5.01
CA LEU A 99 -11.36 -16.89 4.27
C LEU A 99 -12.45 -17.55 5.11
N THR A 100 -13.70 -17.51 4.62
CA THR A 100 -14.86 -18.02 5.36
C THR A 100 -15.57 -19.13 4.61
N CYS A 101 -16.06 -20.12 5.35
CA CYS A 101 -16.94 -21.15 4.83
C CYS A 101 -17.94 -21.58 5.91
N THR A 102 -19.06 -22.19 5.51
CA THR A 102 -19.98 -22.76 6.49
C THR A 102 -19.35 -23.99 7.15
N ARG A 103 -19.61 -24.18 8.44
CA ARG A 103 -18.99 -25.26 9.25
C ARG A 103 -19.17 -26.66 8.64
N ASN A 104 -20.33 -26.91 8.03
CA ASN A 104 -20.63 -28.19 7.39
C ASN A 104 -19.87 -28.43 6.07
N ASN A 105 -19.30 -27.37 5.48
CA ASN A 105 -18.57 -27.43 4.22
C ASN A 105 -17.06 -27.50 4.41
N GLU A 106 -16.54 -27.11 5.57
CA GLU A 106 -15.11 -27.05 5.86
C GLU A 106 -14.39 -28.35 5.48
N LYS A 107 -14.92 -29.51 5.87
CA LYS A 107 -14.29 -30.82 5.63
C LYS A 107 -14.48 -31.37 4.21
N ARG A 108 -15.19 -30.67 3.32
CA ARG A 108 -15.41 -31.17 1.95
C ARG A 108 -14.08 -31.15 1.19
N PRO A 109 -13.71 -32.22 0.45
CA PRO A 109 -12.43 -32.29 -0.25
C PRO A 109 -12.15 -31.08 -1.16
N ARG A 110 -13.16 -30.60 -1.90
CA ARG A 110 -13.05 -29.42 -2.77
C ARG A 110 -12.78 -28.11 -2.01
N VAL A 111 -13.31 -27.98 -0.80
CA VAL A 111 -13.14 -26.78 0.04
C VAL A 111 -11.75 -26.80 0.66
N GLN A 112 -11.32 -27.95 1.18
CA GLN A 112 -9.95 -28.15 1.67
C GLN A 112 -8.91 -27.89 0.57
N ALA A 113 -9.15 -28.37 -0.65
CA ALA A 113 -8.27 -28.09 -1.79
C ALA A 113 -8.11 -26.58 -2.05
N LEU A 114 -9.22 -25.82 -2.01
CA LEU A 114 -9.18 -24.37 -2.19
C LEU A 114 -8.49 -23.65 -1.02
N ILE A 115 -8.77 -24.05 0.23
CA ILE A 115 -8.13 -23.48 1.43
C ILE A 115 -6.61 -23.69 1.35
N ASN A 116 -6.17 -24.91 1.01
CA ASN A 116 -4.76 -25.24 0.89
C ASN A 116 -4.10 -24.42 -0.22
N TRP A 117 -4.72 -24.38 -1.40
CA TRP A 117 -4.19 -23.59 -2.52
C TRP A 117 -4.10 -22.10 -2.17
N LEU A 118 -5.15 -21.49 -1.59
CA LEU A 118 -5.12 -20.08 -1.16
C LEU A 118 -4.04 -19.81 -0.11
N THR A 119 -3.83 -20.75 0.82
CA THR A 119 -2.80 -20.63 1.85
C THR A 119 -1.40 -20.67 1.22
N GLU A 120 -1.17 -21.57 0.26
CA GLU A 120 0.09 -21.65 -0.49
C GLU A 120 0.33 -20.41 -1.35
N GLU A 121 -0.68 -19.91 -2.07
CA GLU A 121 -0.57 -18.67 -2.85
C GLU A 121 -0.30 -17.47 -1.94
N THR A 122 -0.96 -17.41 -0.78
CA THR A 122 -0.74 -16.32 0.18
C THR A 122 0.69 -16.36 0.73
N ALA A 123 1.20 -17.54 1.06
CA ALA A 123 2.59 -17.70 1.51
C ALA A 123 3.59 -17.26 0.43
N ARG A 124 3.41 -17.72 -0.82
CA ARG A 124 4.22 -17.26 -1.97
C ARG A 124 4.17 -15.75 -2.13
N HIS A 125 2.97 -15.17 -2.09
CA HIS A 125 2.83 -13.74 -2.26
C HIS A 125 3.47 -12.96 -1.11
N ILE A 126 3.37 -13.42 0.15
CA ILE A 126 4.07 -12.78 1.28
C ILE A 126 5.60 -12.79 1.07
N GLU A 127 6.16 -13.90 0.59
CA GLU A 127 7.60 -13.99 0.28
C GLU A 127 8.00 -13.02 -0.84
N GLU A 128 7.26 -12.98 -1.95
CA GLU A 128 7.49 -12.03 -3.04
C GLU A 128 7.42 -10.58 -2.56
N ARG A 129 6.44 -10.26 -1.72
CA ARG A 129 6.28 -8.93 -1.13
C ARG A 129 7.48 -8.57 -0.26
N ALA A 130 7.97 -9.49 0.57
CA ALA A 130 9.13 -9.25 1.42
C ALA A 130 10.39 -8.95 0.58
N GLN A 131 10.55 -9.63 -0.57
CA GLN A 131 11.66 -9.36 -1.49
C GLN A 131 11.57 -7.98 -2.14
N ILE A 132 10.37 -7.56 -2.59
CA ILE A 132 10.16 -6.24 -3.20
C ILE A 132 10.36 -5.12 -2.18
N LEU A 133 9.87 -5.32 -0.95
CA LEU A 133 9.98 -4.33 0.10
C LEU A 133 11.42 -4.15 0.58
N GLY A 134 12.23 -5.21 0.60
CA GLY A 134 13.57 -5.13 1.18
C GLY A 134 13.49 -4.78 2.66
N GLU A 135 14.19 -3.74 3.10
CA GLU A 135 14.12 -3.25 4.49
C GLU A 135 12.81 -2.48 4.74
N TYR A 136 11.99 -2.93 5.70
CA TYR A 136 10.75 -2.24 6.07
C TYR A 136 10.46 -2.32 7.57
N THR A 137 9.70 -1.34 8.05
CA THR A 137 9.14 -1.32 9.41
C THR A 137 7.63 -1.47 9.33
N LEU A 138 7.08 -2.53 9.93
CA LEU A 138 5.63 -2.77 9.92
C LEU A 138 4.97 -2.22 11.19
N HIS A 139 4.01 -1.32 11.00
CA HIS A 139 3.15 -0.77 12.03
C HIS A 139 1.78 -1.43 11.96
N LYS A 140 1.46 -2.24 12.98
CA LYS A 140 0.18 -2.94 13.09
C LYS A 140 -0.92 -2.03 13.60
N LEU A 141 -2.17 -2.34 13.24
CA LEU A 141 -3.33 -1.76 13.90
C LEU A 141 -3.35 -2.21 15.37
N GLY A 142 -3.43 -1.25 16.29
CA GLY A 142 -3.57 -1.49 17.74
C GLY A 142 -4.95 -1.99 18.14
#